data_AF-X1HTY1-F1
#
_entry.id   AF-X1HTY1-F1
#
_cell.length_a   1.000
_cell.length_b   1.000
_cell.length_c   1.000
_cell.angle_alpha   90.00
_cell.angle_beta   90.00
_cell.angle_gamma   90.00
#
_symmetry.space_group_name_H-M   'P 1'
#
loop_
_entity.id
_entity.type
_entity.pdbx_description
1 polymer ?
#
loop_
_entity_poly.entity_id
_entity_poly.type
_entity_poly.pdbx_seq_one_letter_code
_entity_poly.pdbx_strand_id
1 'polypeptide(L)'
;EKLIPQAEVVGITGTAFTNHTIEHLLKLRNPNAYIVILGDTAPLSPVLFDYGVNAISGTKVVDPELALRCVSEGATYRQIKGIRQLTMTK
;
A
#
# COMPACT_ATOMS: atom_id res chain seq x y z
N GLU A 1 -13.63 -13.12 1.51
CA GLU A 1 -13.59 -14.27 0.58
C GLU A 1 -14.61 -14.22 -0.56
N LYS A 2 -15.91 -14.02 -0.33
CA LYS A 2 -16.90 -14.08 -1.45
C LYS A 2 -16.90 -12.87 -2.40
N LEU A 3 -16.53 -11.69 -1.91
CA LEU A 3 -16.61 -10.43 -2.69
C LEU A 3 -15.35 -10.15 -3.52
N ILE A 4 -14.16 -10.46 -3.00
CA ILE A 4 -12.88 -10.17 -3.67
C ILE A 4 -12.78 -10.85 -5.06
N PRO A 5 -13.19 -12.11 -5.26
CA PRO A 5 -13.19 -12.75 -6.58
C PRO A 5 -14.15 -12.12 -7.60
N GLN A 6 -15.11 -11.30 -7.16
CA GLN A 6 -16.09 -10.64 -8.03
C GLN A 6 -15.69 -9.20 -8.38
N ALA A 7 -14.71 -8.63 -7.66
CA ALA A 7 -14.31 -7.25 -7.85
C ALA A 7 -13.46 -7.07 -9.12
N GLU A 8 -13.73 -6.01 -9.87
CA GLU A 8 -12.91 -5.59 -11.01
C GLU A 8 -11.72 -4.72 -10.56
N VAL A 9 -11.81 -4.12 -9.38
CA VAL A 9 -10.73 -3.33 -8.75
C VAL A 9 -10.66 -3.71 -7.27
N VAL A 10 -9.45 -3.99 -6.78
CA VAL A 10 -9.21 -4.35 -5.38
C VAL A 10 -8.15 -3.42 -4.79
N GLY A 11 -8.55 -2.61 -3.82
CA GLY A 11 -7.64 -1.86 -2.95
C GLY A 11 -7.25 -2.68 -1.73
N ILE A 12 -5.95 -2.92 -1.56
CA ILE A 12 -5.39 -3.65 -0.41
C ILE A 12 -4.53 -2.69 0.41
N THR A 13 -4.80 -2.56 1.71
CA THR A 13 -3.95 -1.75 2.60
C THR A 13 -2.54 -2.34 2.70
N GLY A 14 -1.51 -1.50 2.74
CA GLY A 14 -0.12 -1.91 3.01
C GLY A 14 0.02 -2.65 4.34
N THR A 15 -0.83 -2.38 5.33
CA THR A 15 -0.85 -3.11 6.61
C THR A 15 -1.16 -4.61 6.43
N ALA A 16 -1.68 -5.03 5.27
CA ALA A 16 -1.84 -6.45 4.94
C ALA A 16 -0.52 -7.24 4.96
N PHE A 17 0.62 -6.57 4.74
CA PHE A 17 1.95 -7.17 4.91
C PHE A 17 2.26 -7.45 6.38
N THR A 18 2.03 -6.47 7.26
CA THR A 18 2.40 -6.57 8.67
C THR A 18 1.48 -7.50 9.46
N ASN A 19 0.23 -7.67 9.03
CA ASN A 19 -0.71 -8.61 9.65
C ASN A 19 -0.82 -9.95 8.90
N HIS A 20 0.08 -10.21 7.94
CA HIS A 20 0.21 -11.48 7.21
C HIS A 20 -1.00 -11.90 6.37
N THR A 21 -1.88 -10.97 5.98
CA THR A 21 -3.06 -11.27 5.16
C THR A 21 -2.84 -11.09 3.65
N ILE A 22 -1.73 -10.46 3.24
CA ILE A 22 -1.49 -10.08 1.84
C ILE A 22 -1.55 -11.26 0.87
N GLU A 23 -0.93 -12.40 1.20
CA GLU A 23 -0.91 -13.57 0.32
C GLU A 23 -2.30 -14.17 0.12
N HIS A 24 -3.07 -14.24 1.20
CA HIS A 24 -4.44 -14.75 1.16
C HIS A 24 -5.34 -13.83 0.33
N LEU A 25 -5.25 -12.51 0.52
CA LEU A 25 -6.02 -11.53 -0.25
C LEU A 25 -5.68 -11.57 -1.74
N LEU A 26 -4.40 -11.70 -2.09
CA LEU A 26 -3.96 -11.83 -3.48
C LEU A 26 -4.41 -13.16 -4.11
N LYS A 27 -4.49 -14.25 -3.35
CA LYS A 27 -5.03 -15.55 -3.85
C LYS A 27 -6.53 -15.50 -4.16
N LEU A 28 -7.29 -14.64 -3.49
CA LEU A 28 -8.72 -14.47 -3.73
C LEU A 28 -9.04 -13.61 -4.95
N ARG A 29 -8.05 -12.92 -5.52
CA ARG A 29 -8.33 -11.93 -6.57
C ARG A 29 -8.89 -12.59 -7.82
N ASN A 30 -9.79 -11.87 -8.49
CA ASN A 30 -10.05 -12.13 -9.90
C ASN A 30 -8.74 -11.86 -10.70
N PRO A 31 -8.27 -12.80 -11.55
CA PRO A 31 -7.07 -12.60 -12.36
C PRO A 31 -7.11 -11.36 -13.27
N ASN A 32 -8.30 -10.90 -13.63
CA ASN A 32 -8.53 -9.72 -14.47
C ASN A 32 -8.74 -8.43 -13.64
N ALA A 33 -8.75 -8.51 -12.31
CA ALA A 33 -8.93 -7.33 -11.49
C ALA A 33 -7.69 -6.43 -11.47
N TYR A 34 -7.92 -5.12 -11.41
CA TYR A 34 -6.89 -4.14 -11.13
C TYR A 34 -6.57 -4.10 -9.64
N ILE A 35 -5.37 -4.50 -9.27
CA ILE A 35 -4.93 -4.58 -7.87
C ILE A 35 -4.08 -3.36 -7.53
N VAL A 36 -4.51 -2.60 -6.52
CA VAL A 36 -3.71 -1.51 -5.95
C VAL A 36 -3.39 -1.80 -4.49
N ILE A 37 -2.11 -1.71 -4.13
CA ILE A 37 -1.69 -1.70 -2.73
C ILE A 37 -1.53 -0.25 -2.29
N LEU A 38 -2.14 0.13 -1.16
CA LEU A 38 -2.20 1.53 -0.73
C LEU A 38 -1.87 1.73 0.75
N GLY A 39 -1.25 2.86 1.08
CA GLY A 39 -0.97 3.31 2.44
C GLY A 39 0.52 3.37 2.77
N ASP A 40 0.87 3.99 3.89
CA ASP A 40 2.28 4.26 4.25
C ASP A 40 3.10 2.99 4.48
N THR A 41 2.44 1.90 4.87
CA THR A 41 3.06 0.57 5.04
C THR A 41 3.28 -0.14 3.69
N ALA A 42 2.79 0.40 2.56
CA ALA A 42 2.98 -0.21 1.25
C ALA A 42 4.46 -0.13 0.82
N PRO A 43 5.14 -1.27 0.59
CA PRO A 43 6.51 -1.25 0.11
C PRO A 43 6.54 -0.69 -1.32
N LEU A 44 7.26 0.41 -1.54
CA LEU A 44 7.53 0.96 -2.88
C LEU A 44 8.57 0.11 -3.61
N SER A 45 8.23 -1.16 -3.86
CA SER A 45 9.11 -2.15 -4.49
C SER A 45 8.50 -2.68 -5.79
N PRO A 46 9.23 -2.62 -6.93
CA PRO A 46 8.72 -3.11 -8.20
C PRO A 46 8.48 -4.64 -8.20
N VAL A 47 9.08 -5.39 -7.28
CA VAL A 47 8.87 -6.83 -7.13
C VAL A 47 7.39 -7.18 -6.98
N LEU A 48 6.59 -6.31 -6.37
CA LEU A 48 5.16 -6.57 -6.18
C LEU A 48 4.38 -6.71 -7.51
N PHE A 49 4.89 -6.14 -8.61
CA PHE A 49 4.32 -6.28 -9.94
C PHE A 49 4.46 -7.70 -10.53
N ASP A 50 5.39 -8.49 -10.02
CA ASP A 50 5.54 -9.91 -10.37
C ASP A 50 4.51 -10.78 -9.63
N TYR A 51 3.96 -10.28 -8.53
CA TYR A 51 2.90 -10.93 -7.74
C TYR A 51 1.49 -10.48 -8.13
N GLY A 52 1.36 -9.82 -9.29
CA GLY A 52 0.06 -9.45 -9.83
C GLY A 52 -0.51 -8.12 -9.31
N VAL A 53 0.27 -7.33 -8.59
CA VAL A 53 -0.11 -5.96 -8.28
C VAL A 53 -0.01 -5.11 -9.54
N ASN A 54 -0.94 -4.18 -9.76
CA ASN A 54 -0.92 -3.27 -10.91
C ASN A 54 -0.40 -1.88 -10.52
N ALA A 55 -0.70 -1.43 -9.30
CA ALA A 55 -0.23 -0.16 -8.77
C ALA A 55 0.10 -0.23 -7.27
N ILE A 56 1.05 0.59 -6.84
CA ILE A 56 1.48 0.73 -5.45
C ILE A 56 1.42 2.20 -5.10
N SER A 57 0.52 2.59 -4.21
CA SER A 57 0.36 3.94 -3.71
C SER A 57 0.89 4.02 -2.29
N GLY A 58 2.14 4.48 -2.15
CA GLY A 58 2.83 4.59 -0.88
C GLY A 58 3.36 5.99 -0.64
N THR A 59 4.27 6.08 0.33
CA THR A 59 4.82 7.35 0.80
C THR A 59 6.34 7.27 0.86
N LYS A 60 7.03 8.25 0.30
CA LYS A 60 8.48 8.42 0.43
C LYS A 60 8.76 9.53 1.45
N VAL A 61 9.56 9.22 2.47
CA VAL A 61 10.12 10.22 3.38
C VAL A 61 11.13 11.07 2.59
N VAL A 62 10.89 12.38 2.55
CA VAL A 62 11.76 13.38 1.87
C VAL A 62 12.48 14.29 2.87
N ASP A 63 11.97 14.37 4.10
CA ASP A 63 12.61 15.04 5.24
C ASP A 63 12.46 14.11 6.47
N PRO A 64 13.50 13.30 6.76
CA PRO A 64 13.47 12.33 7.85
C PRO A 64 13.31 12.95 9.24
N GLU A 65 13.92 14.10 9.50
CA GLU A 65 13.86 14.75 10.83
C GLU A 65 12.45 15.23 11.13
N LEU A 66 11.81 15.92 10.17
CA LEU A 66 10.44 16.38 10.31
C LEU A 66 9.46 15.22 10.41
N ALA A 67 9.63 14.18 9.58
CA ALA A 67 8.78 13.00 9.61
C ALA A 67 8.86 12.27 10.96
N LEU A 68 10.08 12.04 11.47
CA LEU A 68 10.29 11.43 12.78
C LEU A 68 9.66 12.24 13.90
N ARG A 69 9.83 13.56 13.90
CA ARG A 69 9.22 14.45 14.89
C ARG A 69 7.69 14.32 14.89
N CYS A 70 7.06 14.40 13.72
CA CYS A 70 5.61 14.21 13.60
C CYS A 70 5.16 12.87 14.18
N VAL A 71 5.85 11.78 13.84
CA VAL A 71 5.54 10.43 14.35
C VAL A 71 5.70 10.36 15.87
N SER A 72 6.78 10.92 16.43
CA SER A 72 7.03 10.97 17.87
C SER A 72 5.97 11.76 18.65
N GLU A 73 5.34 12.75 18.01
CA GLU A 73 4.25 13.56 18.59
C GLU A 73 2.87 12.91 18.42
N GLY A 74 2.78 11.71 17.83
CA GLY A 74 1.51 11.01 17.60
C GLY A 74 0.67 11.61 16.46
N ALA A 75 1.31 12.31 15.53
CA ALA A 75 0.62 12.87 14.36
C ALA A 75 -0.09 11.77 13.56
N THR A 76 -1.35 12.01 13.21
CA THR A 76 -2.08 11.15 12.26
C THR A 76 -1.50 11.29 10.85
N TYR A 77 -1.78 10.34 9.96
CA TYR A 77 -1.33 10.38 8.57
C TYR A 77 -1.48 11.75 7.89
N ARG A 78 -2.64 12.40 8.05
CA ARG A 78 -2.93 13.71 7.45
C ARG A 78 -2.09 14.86 8.02
N GLN A 79 -1.50 14.67 9.19
CA GLN A 79 -0.68 15.65 9.90
C GLN A 79 0.82 15.41 9.69
N ILE A 80 1.24 14.22 9.26
CA ILE A 80 2.65 13.91 9.00
C ILE A 80 3.14 14.79 7.85
N LYS A 81 4.26 15.47 8.10
CA LYS A 81 4.99 16.28 7.12
C LYS A 81 6.32 15.61 6.79
N GLY A 82 7.07 16.19 5.85
CA GLY A 82 8.35 15.63 5.41
C GLY A 82 8.19 14.36 4.56
N ILE A 83 7.00 14.16 3.99
CA ILE A 83 6.65 13.01 3.18
C ILE A 83 6.14 13.44 1.81
N ARG A 84 6.27 12.56 0.83
CA ARG A 84 5.71 12.71 -0.51
C ARG A 84 4.95 11.44 -0.90
N GLN A 85 3.68 11.60 -1.24
CA GLN A 85 2.86 10.54 -1.81
C GLN A 85 3.39 10.17 -3.20
N LEU A 86 3.49 8.88 -3.49
CA LEU A 86 3.94 8.34 -4.76
C LEU A 86 3.06 7.18 -5.18
N THR A 87 2.80 7.09 -6.48
CA THR A 87 2.21 5.90 -7.09
C THR A 87 3.19 5.32 -8.09
N MET A 88 3.54 4.05 -7.92
CA MET A 88 4.25 3.25 -8.92
C MET A 88 3.22 2.42 -9.68
N THR A 89 3.34 2.35 -11.00
CA THR A 89 2.48 1.53 -11.86
C THR A 89 3.33 0.60 -12.72
N LYS A 90 2.81 -0.59 -13.03
CA LYS A 90 3.39 -1.48 -14.05
C LYS A 90 3.15 -0.93 -15.45
#